data_AF-A0A7X8L3W3-F1
#
_entry.id   AF-A0A7X8L3W3-F1
#
_cell.length_a   1.000
_cell.length_b   1.000
_cell.length_c   1.000
_cell.angle_alpha   90.00
_cell.angle_beta   90.00
_cell.angle_gamma   90.00
#
_symmetry.space_group_name_H-M   'P 1'
#
loop_
_entity.id
_entity.type
_entity.pdbx_description
1 polymer ?
#
loop_
_entity_poly.entity_id
_entity_poly.type
_entity_poly.pdbx_seq_one_letter_code
_entity_poly.pdbx_strand_id
1 'polypeptide(L)'
;MFKRTLVSLLSVLLIAMIIVALASPSSVMAAVGLTGSQGGFFEKVETRTLNTIKKGLEDLAKEMGDSDKLAYTSDDGIADVIVERKSKEISVSIVIDGNKLSEMTYKDFSKVNNLAKEYLNPILNEQQTMGLCSLFFSDACDKYYKGIAKIELTKKQDGITIDCLGDTASGKISVNMTSTIPEKTSFFERLRLRLFSK
;
A
#
# COMPACT_ATOMS: atom_id res chain seq x y z
N MET A 1 -15.59 22.84 27.03
CA MET A 1 -15.11 21.43 26.95
C MET A 1 -15.78 20.68 25.80
N PHE A 2 -15.82 21.27 24.60
CA PHE A 2 -16.58 20.77 23.43
C PHE A 2 -15.80 20.90 22.10
N LYS A 3 -14.47 21.08 22.17
CA LYS A 3 -13.58 21.34 21.00
C LYS A 3 -12.36 20.41 20.91
N ARG A 4 -12.18 19.48 21.85
CA ARG A 4 -11.12 18.45 21.79
C ARG A 4 -11.44 17.32 20.80
N THR A 5 -12.69 17.22 20.38
CA THR A 5 -13.27 16.13 19.56
C THR A 5 -13.31 16.40 18.06
N LEU A 6 -13.01 17.61 17.60
CA LEU A 6 -13.09 18.00 16.17
C LEU A 6 -11.71 18.08 15.50
N VAL A 7 -10.64 18.06 16.28
CA VAL A 7 -9.26 18.39 15.86
C VAL A 7 -8.33 17.17 15.94
N SER A 8 -8.65 16.21 16.82
CA SER A 8 -8.09 14.84 16.88
C SER A 8 -8.73 13.85 15.90
N LEU A 9 -9.61 14.30 15.01
CA LEU A 9 -10.39 13.46 14.08
C LEU A 9 -9.91 13.61 12.61
N LEU A 10 -9.12 14.65 12.34
CA LEU A 10 -8.49 14.97 11.05
C LEU A 10 -7.11 14.31 10.87
N SER A 11 -6.50 13.93 11.98
CA SER A 11 -5.26 13.15 12.14
C SER A 11 -5.25 11.82 11.41
N VAL A 12 -6.44 11.23 11.28
CA VAL A 12 -6.74 9.99 10.58
C VAL A 12 -7.12 10.26 9.13
N LEU A 13 -7.57 11.47 8.81
CA LEU A 13 -8.19 11.74 7.53
C LEU A 13 -7.24 11.57 6.34
N LEU A 14 -5.93 11.54 6.60
CA LEU A 14 -4.94 11.85 5.60
C LEU A 14 -3.46 11.57 6.05
N ILE A 15 -3.04 10.41 6.62
CA ILE A 15 -1.56 10.10 6.69
C ILE A 15 -0.97 9.99 5.27
N ALA A 16 -1.84 10.03 4.28
CA ALA A 16 -1.67 11.02 3.26
C ALA A 16 -3.04 11.36 2.64
N MET A 17 -3.45 11.02 1.44
CA MET A 17 -3.47 12.07 0.41
C MET A 17 -2.12 12.85 0.41
N ILE A 18 -1.74 13.44 1.54
CA ILE A 18 -0.66 14.38 1.87
C ILE A 18 0.76 14.17 1.34
N ILE A 19 1.24 13.00 0.92
CA ILE A 19 2.56 12.94 0.27
C ILE A 19 2.50 13.62 -1.11
N VAL A 20 1.36 13.55 -1.82
CA VAL A 20 1.20 14.04 -3.19
C VAL A 20 0.75 15.51 -3.26
N ALA A 21 0.23 16.07 -2.17
CA ALA A 21 -0.15 17.49 -2.13
C ALA A 21 1.05 18.45 -1.96
N LEU A 22 2.27 17.99 -1.62
CA LEU A 22 3.31 18.85 -1.02
C LEU A 22 4.67 19.00 -1.74
N ALA A 23 4.85 18.52 -2.98
CA ALA A 23 6.04 18.88 -3.76
C ALA A 23 5.69 19.64 -5.05
N SER A 24 4.83 19.07 -5.88
CA SER A 24 4.35 19.65 -7.14
C SER A 24 3.60 18.55 -7.87
N PRO A 25 2.30 18.74 -8.21
CA PRO A 25 1.54 17.77 -9.01
C PRO A 25 2.29 17.34 -10.28
N SER A 26 3.05 18.27 -10.87
CA SER A 26 3.90 18.09 -12.05
C SER A 26 5.06 17.11 -11.87
N SER A 27 5.61 16.88 -10.67
CA SER A 27 6.76 15.98 -10.48
C SER A 27 6.36 14.52 -10.28
N VAL A 28 5.22 14.27 -9.60
CA VAL A 28 4.62 12.94 -9.54
C VAL A 28 4.07 12.58 -10.91
N MET A 29 3.36 13.50 -11.58
CA MET A 29 2.95 13.30 -12.97
C MET A 29 4.15 13.14 -13.92
N ALA A 30 5.30 13.79 -13.73
CA ALA A 30 6.48 13.55 -14.56
C ALA A 30 7.18 12.20 -14.26
N ALA A 31 7.26 11.77 -12.99
CA ALA A 31 7.91 10.53 -12.60
C ALA A 31 7.14 9.27 -13.06
N VAL A 32 5.81 9.37 -13.17
CA VAL A 32 4.96 8.31 -13.73
C VAL A 32 4.41 8.61 -15.12
N GLY A 33 4.79 9.74 -15.74
CA GLY A 33 4.39 10.21 -17.09
C GLY A 33 2.92 10.66 -17.26
N LEU A 34 2.21 10.93 -16.16
CA LEU A 34 0.78 11.25 -16.07
C LEU A 34 0.41 12.70 -16.46
N THR A 35 1.19 13.38 -17.31
CA THR A 35 0.77 14.67 -17.88
C THR A 35 -0.13 14.42 -19.09
N GLY A 36 -1.40 14.07 -18.86
CA GLY A 36 -2.41 14.08 -19.92
C GLY A 36 -3.52 13.06 -19.72
N SER A 37 -4.76 13.54 -19.82
CA SER A 37 -5.95 12.72 -19.96
C SER A 37 -5.88 11.90 -21.26
N GLN A 38 -5.27 10.72 -21.21
CA GLN A 38 -5.43 9.69 -22.23
C GLN A 38 -5.64 8.36 -21.52
N GLY A 39 -6.86 7.83 -21.63
CA GLY A 39 -7.39 6.71 -20.84
C GLY A 39 -6.62 5.39 -20.92
N GLY A 40 -5.60 5.24 -21.78
CA GLY A 40 -4.73 4.06 -21.81
C GLY A 40 -3.42 4.21 -21.02
N PHE A 41 -2.97 5.44 -20.74
CA PHE A 41 -1.70 5.66 -20.03
C PHE A 41 -1.85 5.38 -18.53
N PHE A 42 -2.95 5.82 -17.93
CA PHE A 42 -3.29 5.55 -16.54
C PHE A 42 -3.42 4.05 -16.26
N GLU A 43 -4.14 3.32 -17.12
CA GLU A 43 -4.29 1.87 -17.00
C GLU A 43 -2.94 1.14 -17.06
N LYS A 44 -2.02 1.61 -17.91
CA LYS A 44 -0.67 1.06 -18.03
C LYS A 44 0.20 1.34 -16.80
N VAL A 45 0.08 2.52 -16.20
CA VAL A 45 0.79 2.90 -14.97
C VAL A 45 0.24 2.14 -13.76
N GLU A 46 -1.08 2.04 -13.64
CA GLU A 46 -1.76 1.24 -12.62
C GLU A 46 -1.32 -0.22 -12.71
N THR A 47 -1.37 -0.79 -13.92
CA THR A 47 -0.90 -2.15 -14.21
C THR A 47 0.57 -2.35 -13.82
N ARG A 48 1.45 -1.43 -14.20
CA ARG A 48 2.88 -1.52 -13.85
C ARG A 48 3.09 -1.47 -12.33
N THR A 49 2.33 -0.64 -11.65
CA THR A 49 2.40 -0.46 -10.19
C THR A 49 1.95 -1.71 -9.48
N LEU A 50 0.78 -2.24 -9.84
CA LEU A 50 0.24 -3.50 -9.32
C LEU A 50 1.19 -4.68 -9.55
N ASN A 51 1.81 -4.79 -10.74
CA ASN A 51 2.82 -5.82 -11.00
C ASN A 51 4.09 -5.66 -10.16
N THR A 52 4.50 -4.42 -9.86
CA THR A 52 5.68 -4.15 -9.02
C THR A 52 5.42 -4.53 -7.56
N ILE A 53 4.22 -4.25 -7.06
CA ILE A 53 3.77 -4.67 -5.72
C ILE A 53 3.62 -6.19 -5.67
N LYS A 54 2.98 -6.80 -6.67
CA LYS A 54 2.86 -8.26 -6.81
C LYS A 54 4.22 -8.94 -6.70
N LYS A 55 5.22 -8.47 -7.45
CA LYS A 55 6.58 -8.98 -7.35
C LYS A 55 7.16 -8.83 -5.94
N GLY A 56 6.91 -7.71 -5.27
CA GLY A 56 7.33 -7.52 -3.87
C GLY A 56 6.74 -8.56 -2.93
N LEU A 57 5.44 -8.85 -3.07
CA LEU A 57 4.76 -9.88 -2.29
C LEU A 57 5.28 -11.29 -2.63
N GLU A 58 5.59 -11.57 -3.90
CA GLU A 58 6.22 -12.84 -4.30
C GLU A 58 7.64 -12.99 -3.72
N ASP A 59 8.42 -11.91 -3.68
CA ASP A 59 9.76 -11.92 -3.11
C ASP A 59 9.69 -12.08 -1.58
N LEU A 60 8.78 -11.37 -0.91
CA LEU A 60 8.47 -11.58 0.51
C LEU A 60 8.07 -13.03 0.80
N ALA A 61 7.19 -13.62 -0.02
CA ALA A 61 6.78 -15.01 0.15
C ALA A 61 7.95 -16.01 0.06
N LYS A 62 9.01 -15.69 -0.71
CA LYS A 62 10.24 -16.49 -0.77
C LYS A 62 11.10 -16.27 0.47
N GLU A 63 11.21 -15.03 0.94
CA GLU A 63 11.97 -14.66 2.15
C GLU A 63 11.37 -15.25 3.44
N MET A 64 10.04 -15.46 3.47
CA MET A 64 9.35 -16.16 4.56
C MET A 64 9.87 -17.60 4.79
N GLY A 65 10.57 -18.20 3.83
CA GLY A 65 11.16 -19.54 3.98
C GLY A 65 10.08 -20.59 4.23
N ASP A 66 10.17 -21.32 5.33
CA ASP A 66 9.19 -22.33 5.75
C ASP A 66 8.10 -21.75 6.68
N SER A 67 8.16 -20.46 7.03
CA SER A 67 7.13 -19.83 7.84
C SER A 67 5.88 -19.54 7.02
N ASP A 68 4.72 -19.89 7.57
CA ASP A 68 3.41 -19.59 6.98
C ASP A 68 2.83 -18.27 7.52
N LYS A 69 3.45 -17.66 8.54
CA LYS A 69 2.97 -16.42 9.14
C LYS A 69 4.11 -15.57 9.68
N LEU A 70 4.06 -14.28 9.39
CA LEU A 70 4.90 -13.26 10.02
C LEU A 70 4.00 -12.18 10.61
N ALA A 71 4.47 -11.57 11.71
CA ALA A 71 3.81 -10.45 12.34
C ALA A 71 4.86 -9.42 12.73
N TYR A 72 4.58 -8.16 12.42
CA TYR A 72 5.41 -7.03 12.77
C TYR A 72 4.53 -5.97 13.42
N THR A 73 5.05 -5.35 14.47
CA THR A 73 4.47 -4.14 15.05
C THR A 73 5.52 -3.06 14.94
N SER A 74 5.14 -1.86 14.50
CA SER A 74 6.07 -0.73 14.44
C SER A 74 6.64 -0.40 15.81
N ASP A 75 7.82 0.21 15.86
CA ASP A 75 8.52 0.51 17.11
C ASP A 75 7.69 1.41 18.05
N ASP A 76 6.81 2.24 17.47
CA ASP A 76 5.87 3.11 18.19
C ASP A 76 4.52 2.46 18.53
N GLY A 77 4.28 1.21 18.12
CA GLY A 77 3.06 0.45 18.39
C GLY A 77 1.81 0.99 17.69
N ILE A 78 2.00 1.77 16.63
CA ILE A 78 0.93 2.43 15.88
C ILE A 78 0.46 1.58 14.69
N ALA A 79 1.37 0.84 14.06
CA ALA A 79 1.10 -0.02 12.93
C ALA A 79 1.33 -1.48 13.28
N ASP A 80 0.34 -2.32 12.99
CA ASP A 80 0.43 -3.77 13.06
C ASP A 80 0.35 -4.33 11.64
N VAL A 81 1.22 -5.29 11.36
CA VAL A 81 1.37 -5.92 10.06
C VAL A 81 1.34 -7.42 10.24
N ILE A 82 0.43 -8.09 9.54
CA ILE A 82 0.31 -9.54 9.55
C ILE A 82 0.46 -10.04 8.12
N VAL A 83 1.37 -10.97 7.92
CA VAL A 83 1.59 -11.66 6.65
C VAL A 83 1.22 -13.11 6.85
N GLU A 84 0.35 -13.65 6.00
CA GLU A 84 0.04 -15.07 5.97
C GLU A 84 0.31 -15.64 4.58
N ARG A 85 0.94 -16.81 4.53
CA ARG A 85 1.14 -17.57 3.30
C ARG A 85 0.34 -18.85 3.40
N LYS A 86 -0.55 -19.07 2.42
CA LYS A 86 -1.38 -20.27 2.33
C LYS A 86 -1.26 -20.85 0.94
N SER A 87 -0.58 -21.98 0.84
CA SER A 87 -0.40 -22.73 -0.42
C SER A 87 0.18 -21.85 -1.54
N LYS A 88 -0.66 -21.29 -2.42
CA LYS A 88 -0.29 -20.47 -3.57
C LYS A 88 -0.70 -19.00 -3.42
N GLU A 89 -0.95 -18.55 -2.21
CA GLU A 89 -1.39 -17.19 -1.92
C GLU A 89 -0.58 -16.62 -0.77
N ILE A 90 -0.24 -15.34 -0.89
CA ILE A 90 0.22 -14.50 0.21
C ILE A 90 -0.83 -13.43 0.47
N SER A 91 -1.18 -13.26 1.72
CA SER A 91 -2.01 -12.17 2.20
C SER A 91 -1.23 -11.32 3.19
N VAL A 92 -1.45 -10.03 3.10
CA VAL A 92 -0.87 -9.02 3.98
C VAL A 92 -2.02 -8.19 4.52
N SER A 93 -2.05 -7.99 5.83
CA SER A 93 -2.97 -7.08 6.50
C SER A 93 -2.17 -6.09 7.32
N ILE A 94 -2.35 -4.81 7.02
CA ILE A 94 -1.71 -3.70 7.71
C ILE A 94 -2.82 -2.90 8.38
N VAL A 95 -2.68 -2.63 9.67
CA VAL A 95 -3.62 -1.84 10.45
C VAL A 95 -2.84 -0.73 11.13
N ILE A 96 -3.27 0.51 10.92
CA ILE A 96 -2.66 1.71 11.49
C ILE A 96 -3.69 2.40 12.38
N ASP A 97 -3.35 2.60 13.65
CA ASP A 97 -4.19 3.32 14.61
C ASP A 97 -3.81 4.80 14.65
N GLY A 98 -4.45 5.59 13.79
CA GLY A 98 -4.19 7.02 13.68
C GLY A 98 -4.50 7.81 14.95
N ASN A 99 -5.23 7.26 15.93
CA ASN A 99 -5.47 7.96 17.19
C ASN A 99 -4.23 8.04 18.09
N LYS A 100 -3.25 7.14 17.87
CA LYS A 100 -2.01 7.10 18.65
C LYS A 100 -0.94 8.06 18.11
N LEU A 101 -1.14 8.62 16.92
CA LEU A 101 -0.19 9.55 16.32
C LEU A 101 -0.27 10.93 17.00
N SER A 102 0.87 11.63 17.05
CA SER A 102 0.92 12.97 17.65
C SER A 102 0.30 14.01 16.70
N GLU A 103 -0.36 15.04 17.25
CA GLU A 103 -0.97 16.13 16.47
C GLU A 103 0.02 16.89 15.57
N MET A 104 1.30 16.90 15.96
CA MET A 104 2.39 17.49 15.17
C MET A 104 2.83 16.60 14.01
N THR A 105 2.64 15.29 14.10
CA THR A 105 3.00 14.36 13.03
C THR A 105 2.19 14.66 11.77
N TYR A 106 0.89 14.91 11.91
CA TYR A 106 0.00 15.15 10.76
C TYR A 106 0.25 16.45 10.00
N LYS A 107 0.94 17.41 10.64
CA LYS A 107 1.26 18.71 10.06
C LYS A 107 2.62 18.72 9.35
N ASP A 108 3.41 17.67 9.53
CA ASP A 108 4.76 17.53 8.97
C ASP A 108 4.80 16.39 7.94
N PHE A 109 4.75 16.78 6.67
CA PHE A 109 4.77 15.87 5.53
C PHE A 109 5.99 14.94 5.50
N SER A 110 7.15 15.43 5.91
CA SER A 110 8.37 14.63 5.87
C SER A 110 8.27 13.48 6.86
N LYS A 111 7.74 13.77 8.05
CA LYS A 111 7.49 12.74 9.07
C LYS A 111 6.47 11.71 8.61
N VAL A 112 5.39 12.16 7.98
CA VAL A 112 4.35 11.29 7.46
C VAL A 112 4.87 10.34 6.38
N ASN A 113 5.67 10.83 5.43
CA ASN A 113 6.32 10.00 4.41
C ASN A 113 7.28 8.98 5.04
N ASN A 114 8.06 9.40 6.03
CA ASN A 114 8.97 8.51 6.73
C ASN A 114 8.22 7.40 7.47
N LEU A 115 7.09 7.70 8.12
CA LEU A 115 6.25 6.69 8.76
C LEU A 115 5.64 5.70 7.75
N ALA A 116 5.16 6.18 6.60
CA ALA A 116 4.65 5.29 5.56
C ALA A 116 5.74 4.31 5.08
N LYS A 117 6.95 4.81 4.85
CA LYS A 117 8.10 3.96 4.50
C LYS A 117 8.43 2.99 5.63
N GLU A 118 8.51 3.46 6.86
CA GLU A 118 8.83 2.65 8.03
C GLU A 118 7.83 1.51 8.24
N TYR A 119 6.53 1.82 8.21
CA TYR A 119 5.47 0.83 8.45
C TYR A 119 5.34 -0.19 7.32
N LEU A 120 5.67 0.18 6.09
CA LEU A 120 5.57 -0.70 4.91
C LEU A 120 6.89 -1.43 4.61
N ASN A 121 8.03 -0.94 5.08
CA ASN A 121 9.35 -1.52 4.82
C ASN A 121 9.47 -3.04 5.12
N PRO A 122 8.79 -3.60 6.15
CA PRO A 122 8.81 -5.05 6.36
C PRO A 122 8.23 -5.88 5.21
N ILE A 123 7.50 -5.25 4.27
CA ILE A 123 6.76 -5.92 3.20
C ILE A 123 7.10 -5.39 1.82
N LEU A 124 7.25 -4.08 1.71
CA LEU A 124 7.45 -3.37 0.45
C LEU A 124 8.68 -2.49 0.54
N ASN A 125 9.51 -2.50 -0.50
CA ASN A 125 10.58 -1.53 -0.61
C ASN A 125 10.02 -0.11 -0.88
N GLU A 126 10.90 0.88 -0.88
CA GLU A 126 10.51 2.29 -1.09
C GLU A 126 9.75 2.51 -2.40
N GLN A 127 10.21 1.94 -3.52
CA GLN A 127 9.55 2.10 -4.81
C GLN A 127 8.13 1.52 -4.81
N GLN A 128 7.96 0.34 -4.21
CA GLN A 128 6.67 -0.33 -4.08
C GLN A 128 5.73 0.42 -3.14
N THR A 129 6.25 0.92 -2.02
CA THR A 129 5.53 1.77 -1.06
C THR A 129 5.00 3.02 -1.73
N MET A 130 5.85 3.74 -2.47
CA MET A 130 5.44 4.94 -3.20
C MET A 130 4.42 4.62 -4.30
N GLY A 131 4.60 3.49 -5.00
CA GLY A 131 3.64 2.98 -5.97
C GLY A 131 2.26 2.75 -5.34
N LEU A 132 2.20 2.02 -4.22
CA LEU A 132 0.98 1.76 -3.47
C LEU A 132 0.28 3.06 -3.05
N CYS A 133 1.01 4.02 -2.49
CA CYS A 133 0.44 5.31 -2.10
C CYS A 133 -0.15 6.08 -3.30
N SER A 134 0.55 6.07 -4.45
CA SER A 134 0.09 6.77 -5.66
C SER A 134 -1.18 6.16 -6.26
N LEU A 135 -1.32 4.83 -6.16
CA LEU A 135 -2.42 4.07 -6.79
C LEU A 135 -3.80 4.45 -6.25
N PHE A 136 -3.86 4.80 -4.96
CA PHE A 136 -5.12 5.12 -4.25
C PHE A 136 -5.33 6.62 -4.01
N PHE A 137 -4.34 7.45 -4.35
CA PHE A 137 -4.32 8.88 -4.01
C PHE A 137 -5.58 9.61 -4.53
N SER A 138 -5.77 9.64 -5.85
CA SER A 138 -6.84 10.45 -6.47
C SER A 138 -8.23 10.01 -5.99
N ASP A 139 -8.47 8.70 -5.91
CA ASP A 139 -9.76 8.14 -5.53
C ASP A 139 -10.08 8.44 -4.05
N ALA A 140 -9.07 8.42 -3.18
CA ALA A 140 -9.22 8.79 -1.77
C ALA A 140 -9.51 10.29 -1.62
N CYS A 141 -8.81 11.14 -2.38
CA CYS A 141 -9.04 12.59 -2.41
C CYS A 141 -10.49 12.93 -2.74
N ASP A 142 -10.98 12.35 -3.84
CA ASP A 142 -12.30 12.65 -4.37
C ASP A 142 -13.41 12.21 -3.40
N LYS A 143 -13.25 11.06 -2.74
CA LYS A 143 -14.21 10.59 -1.72
C LYS A 143 -14.19 11.48 -0.48
N TYR A 144 -13.02 11.91 -0.02
CA TYR A 144 -12.92 12.81 1.12
C TYR A 144 -13.56 14.18 0.86
N TYR A 145 -13.27 14.80 -0.29
CA TYR A 145 -13.85 16.13 -0.61
C TYR A 145 -15.37 16.09 -0.76
N LYS A 146 -15.96 14.91 -0.98
CA LYS A 146 -17.41 14.66 -0.95
C LYS A 146 -17.96 14.45 0.47
N GLY A 147 -17.14 14.56 1.52
CA GLY A 147 -17.54 14.38 2.92
C GLY A 147 -17.76 12.93 3.33
N ILE A 148 -17.22 11.96 2.60
CA ILE A 148 -17.40 10.53 2.90
C ILE A 148 -16.51 10.15 4.08
N ALA A 149 -17.13 9.74 5.19
CA ALA A 149 -16.44 9.40 6.45
C ALA A 149 -15.75 8.03 6.46
N LYS A 150 -16.27 7.08 5.68
CA LYS A 150 -15.71 5.72 5.50
C LYS A 150 -15.31 5.52 4.04
N ILE A 151 -14.01 5.46 3.79
CA ILE A 151 -13.45 5.37 2.44
C ILE A 151 -12.98 3.94 2.22
N GLU A 152 -13.58 3.26 1.25
CA GLU A 152 -13.19 1.92 0.80
C GLU A 152 -12.77 2.02 -0.67
N LEU A 153 -11.57 1.55 -0.97
CA LEU A 153 -11.01 1.54 -2.32
C LEU A 153 -10.37 0.18 -2.59
N THR A 154 -10.64 -0.35 -3.78
CA THR A 154 -10.11 -1.64 -4.23
C THR A 154 -9.47 -1.48 -5.59
N LYS A 155 -8.28 -2.06 -5.76
CA LYS A 155 -7.58 -2.16 -7.03
C LYS A 155 -7.24 -3.62 -7.27
N LYS A 156 -7.54 -4.12 -8.47
CA LYS A 156 -7.39 -5.54 -8.79
C LYS A 156 -6.79 -5.71 -10.17
N GLN A 157 -5.84 -6.65 -10.26
CA GLN A 157 -5.27 -7.13 -11.51
C GLN A 157 -4.98 -8.63 -11.37
N ASP A 158 -4.70 -9.31 -12.48
CA ASP A 158 -4.43 -10.73 -12.53
C ASP A 158 -3.45 -11.22 -11.43
N GLY A 159 -3.98 -11.96 -10.46
CA GLY A 159 -3.24 -12.49 -9.32
C GLY A 159 -2.83 -11.46 -8.24
N ILE A 160 -3.42 -10.27 -8.20
CA ILE A 160 -3.27 -9.31 -7.09
C ILE A 160 -4.54 -8.52 -6.82
N THR A 161 -4.91 -8.39 -5.54
CA THR A 161 -5.98 -7.49 -5.06
C THR A 161 -5.43 -6.67 -3.92
N ILE A 162 -5.71 -5.37 -3.92
CA ILE A 162 -5.34 -4.46 -2.85
C ILE A 162 -6.59 -3.68 -2.44
N ASP A 163 -6.91 -3.77 -1.15
CA ASP A 163 -8.02 -3.08 -0.51
C ASP A 163 -7.48 -2.08 0.51
N CYS A 164 -7.88 -0.81 0.37
CA CYS A 164 -7.62 0.23 1.35
C CYS A 164 -8.93 0.67 1.98
N LEU A 165 -8.99 0.60 3.31
CA LEU A 165 -10.11 1.07 4.12
C LEU A 165 -9.60 2.15 5.08
N GLY A 166 -10.28 3.28 5.12
CA GLY A 166 -10.11 4.32 6.12
C GLY A 166 -11.45 4.67 6.76
N ASP A 167 -11.47 4.77 8.08
CA ASP A 167 -12.66 5.14 8.83
C ASP A 167 -12.35 6.25 9.84
N THR A 168 -12.96 7.41 9.60
CA THR A 168 -12.79 8.60 10.45
C THR A 168 -13.42 8.47 11.83
N ALA A 169 -14.41 7.58 12.01
CA ALA A 169 -15.05 7.36 13.31
C ALA A 169 -14.16 6.54 14.25
N SER A 170 -13.53 5.49 13.73
CA SER A 170 -12.62 4.63 14.52
C SER A 170 -11.19 5.15 14.56
N GLY A 171 -10.82 6.03 13.64
CA GLY A 171 -9.45 6.55 13.56
C GLY A 171 -8.47 5.56 12.91
N LYS A 172 -8.97 4.54 12.22
CA LYS A 172 -8.16 3.42 11.73
C LYS A 172 -8.05 3.42 10.21
N ILE A 173 -6.87 3.01 9.75
CA ILE A 173 -6.60 2.71 8.35
C ILE A 173 -6.21 1.25 8.28
N SER A 174 -6.74 0.52 7.31
CA SER A 174 -6.28 -0.82 6.99
C SER A 174 -5.96 -0.96 5.51
N VAL A 175 -4.82 -1.58 5.21
CA VAL A 175 -4.43 -1.97 3.86
C VAL A 175 -4.31 -3.48 3.83
N ASN A 176 -5.14 -4.12 3.00
CA ASN A 176 -5.08 -5.56 2.77
C ASN A 176 -4.59 -5.81 1.35
N MET A 177 -3.59 -6.66 1.19
CA MET A 177 -3.06 -7.06 -0.10
C MET A 177 -3.09 -8.58 -0.19
N THR A 178 -3.62 -9.10 -1.27
CA THR A 178 -3.62 -10.53 -1.55
C THR A 178 -3.01 -10.77 -2.92
N SER A 179 -2.07 -11.70 -3.02
CA SER A 179 -1.44 -12.04 -4.29
C SER A 179 -1.21 -13.53 -4.46
N THR A 180 -1.38 -14.01 -5.69
CA THR A 180 -1.04 -15.38 -6.05
C THR A 180 0.47 -15.53 -6.19
N ILE A 181 1.01 -16.56 -5.55
CA ILE A 181 2.42 -16.93 -5.65
C ILE A 181 2.56 -17.93 -6.81
N PRO A 182 3.42 -17.66 -7.81
CA PRO A 182 3.68 -18.63 -8.85
C PRO A 182 4.26 -19.92 -8.25
N GLU A 183 3.81 -21.07 -8.74
CA GLU A 183 4.35 -22.35 -8.29
C GLU A 183 5.87 -22.36 -8.45
N LYS A 184 6.56 -22.87 -7.42
CA LYS A 184 8.00 -23.05 -7.45
C LYS A 184 8.29 -23.96 -8.64
N THR A 185 8.87 -23.42 -9.72
CA THR A 185 9.22 -24.21 -10.90
C THR A 185 10.07 -25.38 -10.42
N SER A 186 9.51 -26.57 -10.54
CA SER A 186 10.16 -27.80 -10.08
C SER A 186 11.55 -27.87 -10.70
N PHE A 187 12.53 -28.41 -9.97
CA PHE A 187 13.87 -28.64 -10.49
C PHE A 187 13.83 -29.38 -11.85
N PHE A 188 12.86 -30.29 -12.01
CA PHE A 188 12.59 -30.98 -13.27
C PHE A 188 12.07 -30.07 -14.39
N GLU A 189 11.24 -29.08 -14.10
CA GLU A 189 10.79 -28.11 -15.09
C GLU A 189 11.89 -27.15 -15.51
N ARG A 190 12.76 -26.74 -14.58
CA ARG A 190 13.96 -25.96 -14.91
C ARG A 190 14.93 -26.75 -15.79
N LEU A 191 15.09 -28.05 -15.51
CA LEU A 191 15.91 -28.94 -16.34
C LEU A 191 15.29 -29.09 -17.74
N ARG A 192 13.96 -29.30 -17.80
CA ARG A 192 13.21 -29.42 -19.06
C ARG A 192 13.33 -28.15 -19.91
N LEU A 193 13.12 -26.98 -19.33
CA LEU A 193 13.24 -25.70 -20.06
C LEU A 193 14.66 -25.46 -20.60
N ARG A 194 15.71 -25.87 -19.88
CA ARG A 194 17.10 -25.80 -20.37
C ARG A 194 17.42 -26.82 -21.46
N LEU A 195 16.81 -28.01 -21.42
CA LEU A 195 17.05 -29.07 -22.40
C LEU A 195 16.26 -28.87 -23.70
N PHE A 196 15.16 -28.13 -23.67
CA PHE A 196 14.26 -27.93 -24.82
C PHE A 196 14.23 -26.47 -25.36
N SER A 197 15.05 -25.56 -24.81
CA SER A 197 15.31 -24.26 -25.43
C SER A 197 16.28 -24.45 -26.59
N LYS A 198 15.73 -24.69 -27.78
CA LYS A 198 16.46 -24.77 -29.04
C LYS A 198 16.61 -23.40 -29.68
#